data_AF-A0A5F2GXG0-F1
#
_entry.id   AF-A0A5F2GXG0-F1
#
_cell.length_a   1.000
_cell.length_b   1.000
_cell.length_c   1.000
_cell.angle_alpha   90.00
_cell.angle_beta   90.00
_cell.angle_gamma   90.00
#
_symmetry.space_group_name_H-M   'P 1'
#
loop_
_entity.id
_entity.type
_entity.pdbx_description
1 polymer ?
#
loop_
_entity_poly.entity_id
_entity_poly.type
_entity_poly.pdbx_seq_one_letter_code
_entity_poly.pdbx_strand_id
1 'polypeptide(L)' 'MSETKVIAVKDWNCAMSDELGRVALMINPTDGEPVLVLMTIFQAARMGRELQSPKRVS' A
#
# COMPACT_ATOMS: atom_id res chain seq x y z
N MET A 1 -22.88 -0.01 -1.75
CA MET A 1 -21.53 0.47 -2.14
C MET A 1 -20.60 0.04 -1.04
N SER A 2 -19.51 -0.69 -1.32
CA SER A 2 -18.56 -1.05 -0.27
C SER A 2 -17.92 0.23 0.26
N GLU A 3 -18.11 0.54 1.54
CA GLU A 3 -17.45 1.68 2.18
C GLU A 3 -15.93 1.54 1.96
N THR A 4 -15.33 2.57 1.37
CA THR A 4 -13.88 2.58 1.18
C THR A 4 -13.26 2.86 2.53
N LYS A 5 -12.71 1.83 3.17
CA LYS A 5 -12.03 1.97 4.46
C LYS A 5 -10.71 2.71 4.26
N VAL A 6 -10.62 3.92 4.80
CA VAL A 6 -9.39 4.73 4.83
C VAL A 6 -8.62 4.41 6.11
N ILE A 7 -7.30 4.29 6.02
CA ILE A 7 -6.41 4.13 7.17
C ILE A 7 -5.39 5.27 7.22
N ALA A 8 -5.10 5.77 8.42
CA ALA A 8 -4.00 6.71 8.63
C ALA A 8 -2.68 5.94 8.69
N VAL A 9 -1.71 6.33 7.85
CA VAL A 9 -0.41 5.65 7.73
C VAL A 9 0.69 6.52 8.33
N LYS A 10 1.50 5.94 9.21
CA LYS A 10 2.67 6.61 9.79
C LYS A 10 3.85 6.55 8.82
N ASP A 11 4.16 5.35 8.34
CA ASP A 11 5.18 5.09 7.31
C ASP A 11 4.90 3.76 6.59
N TRP A 12 5.68 3.49 5.55
CA TRP A 12 5.65 2.21 4.83
C TRP A 12 7.03 1.83 4.30
N ASN A 13 7.23 0.54 4.03
CA ASN A 13 8.41 0.00 3.37
C ASN A 13 8.00 -0.83 2.16
N CYS A 14 8.68 -0.66 1.03
CA CYS A 14 8.41 -1.37 -0.22
C CYS A 14 9.69 -2.00 -0.75
N ALA A 15 9.65 -3.31 -1.02
CA ALA A 15 10.78 -4.06 -1.55
C ALA A 15 10.32 -5.14 -2.54
N MET A 16 11.17 -5.49 -3.51
CA MET A 16 10.97 -6.70 -4.31
C MET A 16 11.43 -7.91 -3.49
N SER A 17 10.59 -8.93 -3.37
CA SER A 17 10.94 -10.23 -2.82
C SER A 17 11.31 -11.15 -3.98
N ASP A 18 12.58 -11.55 -4.04
CA ASP A 18 13.09 -12.48 -5.04
C ASP A 18 12.53 -13.89 -4.84
N GLU A 19 12.34 -14.30 -3.58
CA GLU A 19 11.74 -15.60 -3.22
C GLU A 19 10.29 -15.71 -3.70
N LEU A 20 9.50 -14.65 -3.53
CA LEU A 20 8.08 -14.64 -3.89
C LEU A 20 7.83 -14.18 -5.32
N GLY A 21 8.81 -13.55 -5.98
CA GLY A 21 8.63 -12.90 -7.28
C GLY A 21 7.56 -11.81 -7.25
N ARG A 22 7.44 -11.10 -6.12
CA ARG A 22 6.40 -10.09 -5.84
C ARG A 22 7.00 -8.91 -5.10
N VAL A 23 6.35 -7.76 -5.22
CA VAL A 23 6.64 -6.61 -4.37
C VAL A 23 5.93 -6.81 -3.04
N ALA A 24 6.68 -6.71 -1.96
CA ALA A 24 6.18 -6.69 -0.60
C ALA A 24 6.11 -5.24 -0.11
N LEU A 25 4.91 -4.79 0.25
CA LEU A 25 4.66 -3.51 0.89
C LEU A 25 4.24 -3.77 2.34
N MET A 26 5.02 -3.27 3.28
CA MET A 26 4.66 -3.23 4.69
C MET A 26 4.16 -1.84 5.03
N ILE A 27 2.90 -1.72 5.45
CA ILE A 27 2.26 -0.47 5.84
C ILE A 27 2.19 -0.44 7.36
N ASN A 28 2.76 0.61 7.98
CA ASN A 28 2.68 0.81 9.42
C ASN A 28 1.61 1.89 9.70
N PRO A 29 0.41 1.49 10.14
CA PRO A 29 -0.65 2.45 10.43
C PRO A 29 -0.29 3.31 11.64
N THR A 30 -1.01 4.43 11.79
CA THR A 30 -0.88 5.29 12.99
C THR A 30 -1.41 4.58 14.24
N ASP A 31 -2.38 3.69 14.06
CA ASP A 31 -2.98 2.87 15.10
C ASP A 31 -3.26 1.46 14.57
N GLY A 32 -3.06 0.44 15.42
CA GLY A 32 -3.18 -0.97 15.07
C GLY A 32 -1.91 -1.63 14.52
N GLU A 33 -2.09 -2.85 14.03
CA GLU A 33 -0.99 -3.73 13.60
C GLU A 33 -0.50 -3.42 12.17
N PRO A 34 0.78 -3.65 11.88
CA PRO A 34 1.32 -3.55 10.52
C PRO A 34 0.58 -4.44 9.52
N VAL A 35 0.39 -3.92 8.30
CA VAL A 35 -0.28 -4.63 7.21
C VAL A 35 0.74 -5.01 6.15
N LEU A 36 0.86 -6.30 5.86
CA LEU A 36 1.65 -6.80 4.74
C LEU A 36 0.78 -6.97 3.49
N VAL A 37 1.18 -6.32 2.40
CA VAL A 37 0.54 -6.42 1.09
C VAL A 37 1.53 -6.97 0.08
N LEU A 38 1.17 -8.09 -0.55
CA LEU A 38 1.91 -8.64 -1.69
C LEU A 38 1.25 -8.17 -2.98
N MET A 39 2.07 -7.62 -3.88
CA MET A 39 1.58 -7.08 -5.14
C MET A 39 2.50 -7.44 -6.30
N THR A 40 1.95 -7.43 -7.50
CA THR A 40 2.76 -7.46 -8.72
C THR A 40 3.46 -6.12 -8.92
N ILE A 41 4.52 -6.11 -9.73
CA ILE A 41 5.23 -4.86 -10.07
C ILE A 41 4.30 -3.82 -10.73
N PHE A 42 3.31 -4.26 -11.50
CA PHE A 42 2.33 -3.37 -12.14
C PHE A 42 1.37 -2.74 -11.12
N GLN A 43 0.94 -3.51 -10.12
CA GLN A 43 0.12 -2.99 -9.02
C GLN A 43 0.91 -1.97 -8.19
N ALA A 44 2.19 -2.26 -7.88
CA ALA A 44 3.07 -1.32 -7.19
C ALA A 44 3.25 -0.02 -7.98
N ALA A 45 3.53 -0.12 -9.28
CA ALA A 45 3.69 1.04 -10.17
C ALA A 45 2.41 1.87 -10.26
N ARG A 46 1.24 1.23 -10.32
CA ARG A 46 -0.06 1.92 -10.30
C ARG A 46 -0.28 2.65 -8.97
N MET A 47 -0.05 1.99 -7.84
CA MET A 47 -0.18 2.60 -6.51
C MET A 47 0.75 3.82 -6.38
N GLY A 48 1.99 3.73 -6.85
CA GLY A 48 2.94 4.86 -6.84
C GLY A 48 2.40 6.08 -7.59
N ARG A 49 1.71 5.90 -8.73
CA ARG A 49 1.06 7.00 -9.46
C ARG A 49 -0.16 7.56 -8.72
N GLU A 50 -0.96 6.70 -8.11
CA GLU A 50 -2.14 7.13 -7.33
C GLU A 50 -1.73 7.96 -6.10
N LEU A 51 -0.63 7.60 -5.43
CA LEU A 51 -0.05 8.36 -4.32
C LEU A 51 0.49 9.75 -4.72
N GLN A 52 0.93 9.92 -5.97
CA GLN A 52 1.41 11.22 -6.48
C GLN A 52 0.25 12.20 -6.77
N SER A 53 -0.99 11.70 -6.88
CA SER A 53 -2.17 12.51 -7.18
C SER A 53 -3.38 12.04 -6.36
N PRO A 54 -3.33 12.15 -5.02
CA PRO A 54 -4.36 11.62 -4.15
C PRO A 54 -5.70 12.33 -4.39
N LYS A 55 -6.77 11.55 -4.47
CA LYS A 55 -8.14 12.09 -4.53
C LYS A 55 -8.61 12.42 -3.12
N ARG A 56 -9.38 13.50 -3.00
CA ARG A 56 -10.12 13.78 -1.77
C ARG A 56 -11.19 12.72 -1.59
N VAL A 57 -11.23 12.12 -0.41
CA VAL A 57 -12.30 11.24 0.03
C VAL A 57 -13.17 12.07 0.97
N SER A 58 -14.47 12.14 0.67
CA SER A 58 -15.50 12.85 1.46
C SER A 58 -16.27 11.88 2.34
#